data_AF-A0A925X331-F1
#
_entry.id   AF-A0A925X331-F1
#
_cell.length_a   1.000
_cell.length_b   1.000
_cell.length_c   1.000
_cell.angle_alpha   90.00
_cell.angle_beta   90.00
_cell.angle_gamma   90.00
#
_symmetry.space_group_name_H-M   'P 1'
#
loop_
_entity.id
_entity.type
_entity.pdbx_description
1 polymer ?
#
loop_
_entity_poly.entity_id
_entity_poly.type
_entity_poly.pdbx_seq_one_letter_code
_entity_poly.pdbx_strand_id
1 'polypeptide(L)'
;MKLRASLAAIVLAATSVGFGGTIFTGTDEGTQAHVKAFTTPSLATETSFFAYPSFTGGVRVAASDLTGDGLADIVTGAGPGAGPHVKVFDRTNLSEVRSFFAYGPGFNGGVYVAAGDLTGDRRADIFTGAGSTSSHVKVFDGATNSEVRSFFAFPAFGGGVRVAAGDVNGDGRADIIAGTAPGAAELRVFDAVTGAAIRDFLPYGSFTGGIYVASGDVNNDGLADLITSTDDTGGTASSQVKVFDGATNELIQSFMPFAGFTGSVRVAAGDLDGDGRAEIITGTALGGAQVKAFDGVSGLLVNSFIAYPGFTGGIFVAGDTPVPEPGAALALALSTVCLVARRRRFSARSSSR
;
A
#
# COMPACT_ATOMS: atom_id res chain seq x y z
N MET A 1 -10.99 22.32 -58.86
CA MET A 1 -9.69 22.69 -58.26
C MET A 1 -9.88 22.73 -56.75
N LYS A 2 -9.33 21.72 -56.05
CA LYS A 2 -9.11 21.55 -54.60
C LYS A 2 -10.18 22.07 -53.62
N LEU A 3 -11.09 21.18 -53.19
CA LEU A 3 -11.75 21.27 -51.88
C LEU A 3 -10.69 21.01 -50.79
N ARG A 4 -10.50 21.99 -49.90
CA ARG A 4 -9.82 21.78 -48.62
C ARG A 4 -10.81 21.09 -47.68
N ALA A 5 -10.54 19.85 -47.28
CA ALA A 5 -11.20 19.20 -46.16
C ALA A 5 -10.15 18.94 -45.08
N SER A 6 -10.38 19.59 -43.93
CA SER A 6 -9.55 19.58 -42.73
C SER A 6 -9.38 18.15 -42.20
N LEU A 7 -8.13 17.72 -42.02
CA LEU A 7 -7.80 16.49 -41.30
C LEU A 7 -7.83 16.83 -39.81
N ALA A 8 -9.02 16.85 -39.21
CA ALA A 8 -9.15 16.82 -37.77
C ALA A 8 -8.47 15.55 -37.26
N ALA A 9 -7.38 15.73 -36.52
CA ALA A 9 -6.73 14.66 -35.79
C ALA A 9 -7.74 14.10 -34.78
N ILE A 10 -8.38 12.98 -35.14
CA ILE A 10 -8.96 12.09 -34.15
C ILE A 10 -7.77 11.42 -33.48
N VAL A 11 -7.21 12.10 -32.49
CA VAL A 11 -6.45 11.43 -31.43
C VAL A 11 -7.48 10.53 -30.76
N LEU A 12 -7.45 9.26 -31.13
CA LEU A 12 -8.14 8.24 -30.38
C LEU A 12 -7.40 8.18 -29.05
N ALA A 13 -7.87 8.94 -28.06
CA ALA A 13 -7.58 8.65 -26.68
C ALA A 13 -8.08 7.22 -26.47
N ALA A 14 -7.15 6.26 -26.52
CA ALA A 14 -7.35 5.05 -25.77
C ALA A 14 -7.44 5.53 -24.33
N THR A 15 -8.65 5.83 -23.85
CA THR A 15 -8.93 5.73 -22.44
C THR A 15 -8.60 4.27 -22.14
N SER A 16 -7.40 4.01 -21.62
CA SER A 16 -7.21 2.83 -20.79
C SER A 16 -8.41 2.89 -19.84
N VAL A 17 -9.30 1.92 -19.99
CA VAL A 17 -10.22 1.64 -18.90
C VAL A 17 -9.26 1.03 -17.89
N GLY A 18 -8.60 1.89 -17.11
CA GLY A 18 -7.61 1.49 -16.12
C GLY A 18 -8.30 0.44 -15.27
N PHE A 19 -7.67 -0.72 -15.13
CA PHE A 19 -8.07 -1.65 -14.10
C PHE A 19 -7.87 -0.88 -12.80
N GLY A 20 -8.97 -0.38 -12.22
CA GLY A 20 -8.89 0.39 -11.00
C GLY A 20 -8.38 -0.52 -9.90
N GLY A 21 -7.32 -0.08 -9.22
CA GLY A 21 -6.89 -0.69 -7.97
C GLY A 21 -7.94 -0.52 -6.87
N THR A 22 -7.51 -0.80 -5.66
CA THR A 22 -8.39 -0.97 -4.51
C THR A 22 -7.78 -0.35 -3.29
N ILE A 23 -8.56 0.50 -2.64
CA ILE A 23 -8.20 1.05 -1.35
C ILE A 23 -8.89 0.24 -0.27
N PHE A 24 -8.11 -0.36 0.61
CA PHE A 24 -8.59 -1.00 1.83
C PHE A 24 -8.43 -0.04 3.00
N THR A 25 -9.41 -0.06 3.90
CA THR A 25 -9.38 0.76 5.11
C THR A 25 -9.79 -0.06 6.32
N GLY A 26 -9.11 0.15 7.44
CA GLY A 26 -9.47 -0.42 8.74
C GLY A 26 -9.76 0.69 9.75
N THR A 27 -10.85 0.59 10.50
CA THR A 27 -11.12 1.56 11.58
C THR A 27 -10.12 1.37 12.71
N ASP A 28 -9.65 2.48 13.27
CA ASP A 28 -8.90 2.47 14.52
C ASP A 28 -9.83 2.33 15.74
N GLU A 29 -9.33 2.65 16.93
CA GLU A 29 -10.07 2.56 18.18
C GLU A 29 -11.41 3.34 18.19
N GLY A 30 -12.36 2.85 19.00
CA GLY A 30 -13.64 3.51 19.27
C GLY A 30 -14.84 2.95 18.50
N THR A 31 -14.63 2.00 17.59
CA THR A 31 -15.70 1.19 16.98
C THR A 31 -15.24 -0.25 16.82
N GLN A 32 -16.15 -1.18 16.53
CA GLN A 32 -15.77 -2.53 16.16
C GLN A 32 -14.79 -2.51 14.99
N ALA A 33 -13.77 -3.37 15.02
CA ALA A 33 -12.72 -3.51 14.01
C ALA A 33 -13.29 -3.75 12.59
N HIS A 34 -13.66 -2.67 11.90
CA HIS A 34 -14.37 -2.67 10.63
C HIS A 34 -13.36 -2.48 9.50
N VAL A 35 -13.41 -3.35 8.51
CA VAL A 35 -12.65 -3.27 7.29
C VAL A 35 -13.59 -3.03 6.11
N LYS A 36 -13.18 -2.14 5.19
CA LYS A 36 -13.85 -1.88 3.91
C LYS A 36 -12.85 -1.83 2.78
N ALA A 37 -13.28 -2.23 1.58
CA ALA A 37 -12.54 -2.05 0.34
C ALA A 37 -13.33 -1.19 -0.65
N PHE A 38 -12.62 -0.35 -1.39
CA PHE A 38 -13.17 0.60 -2.35
C PHE A 38 -12.45 0.50 -3.70
N THR A 39 -13.19 0.21 -4.78
CA THR A 39 -12.63 0.16 -6.14
C THR A 39 -12.35 1.56 -6.65
N THR A 40 -11.17 1.82 -7.22
CA THR A 40 -10.89 3.09 -7.91
C THR A 40 -11.31 3.03 -9.39
N PRO A 41 -11.50 4.18 -10.06
CA PRO A 41 -11.70 5.50 -9.48
C PRO A 41 -13.10 5.71 -8.89
N SER A 42 -14.01 4.72 -9.04
CA SER A 42 -15.44 4.88 -8.71
C SER A 42 -15.74 5.07 -7.21
N LEU A 43 -14.82 4.60 -6.35
CA LEU A 43 -14.96 4.50 -4.89
C LEU A 43 -16.19 3.69 -4.45
N ALA A 44 -16.68 2.79 -5.30
CA ALA A 44 -17.71 1.83 -4.94
C ALA A 44 -17.19 0.89 -3.84
N THR A 45 -18.00 0.66 -2.81
CA THR A 45 -17.64 -0.29 -1.75
C THR A 45 -17.79 -1.72 -2.27
N GLU A 46 -16.69 -2.47 -2.30
CA GLU A 46 -16.68 -3.88 -2.70
C GLU A 46 -17.05 -4.79 -1.53
N THR A 47 -16.41 -4.55 -0.37
CA THR A 47 -16.62 -5.33 0.85
C THR A 47 -16.67 -4.45 2.08
N SER A 48 -17.33 -4.96 3.11
CA SER A 48 -17.53 -4.31 4.41
C SER A 48 -17.81 -5.38 5.47
N PHE A 49 -16.87 -5.63 6.38
CA PHE A 49 -17.00 -6.68 7.40
C PHE A 49 -16.19 -6.35 8.67
N PHE A 50 -16.47 -7.06 9.76
CA PHE A 50 -15.71 -6.93 11.02
C PHE A 50 -14.65 -8.03 11.13
N ALA A 51 -13.37 -7.67 11.06
CA ALA A 51 -12.25 -8.62 11.11
C ALA A 51 -12.06 -9.24 12.51
N TYR A 52 -12.38 -8.46 13.55
CA TYR A 52 -12.35 -8.89 14.95
C TYR A 52 -13.68 -8.51 15.62
N PRO A 53 -14.71 -9.36 15.53
CA PRO A 53 -16.04 -9.06 16.06
C PRO A 53 -15.99 -8.68 17.54
N SER A 54 -16.73 -7.63 17.91
CA SER A 54 -16.79 -7.07 19.27
C SER A 54 -15.48 -6.45 19.82
N PHE A 55 -14.37 -6.53 19.10
CA PHE A 55 -13.13 -5.86 19.50
C PHE A 55 -13.11 -4.41 19.01
N THR A 56 -12.78 -3.47 19.89
CA THR A 56 -12.85 -2.03 19.61
C THR A 56 -11.50 -1.31 19.70
N GLY A 57 -10.38 -2.05 19.77
CA GLY A 57 -9.04 -1.48 19.77
C GLY A 57 -8.50 -1.18 18.37
N GLY A 58 -9.32 -1.32 17.34
CA GLY A 58 -8.98 -1.03 15.95
C GLY A 58 -8.38 -2.19 15.16
N VAL A 59 -8.22 -2.00 13.86
CA VAL A 59 -7.66 -2.98 12.92
C VAL A 59 -6.68 -2.31 11.95
N ARG A 60 -5.48 -2.86 11.88
CA ARG A 60 -4.43 -2.46 10.93
C ARG A 60 -4.60 -3.34 9.70
N VAL A 61 -4.46 -2.76 8.52
CA VAL A 61 -4.74 -3.44 7.24
C VAL A 61 -3.52 -3.38 6.33
N ALA A 62 -3.31 -4.46 5.58
CA ALA A 62 -2.40 -4.56 4.45
C ALA A 62 -3.07 -5.39 3.35
N ALA A 63 -2.60 -5.28 2.11
CA ALA A 63 -3.16 -6.02 0.99
C ALA A 63 -2.06 -6.55 0.08
N SER A 64 -2.12 -7.83 -0.28
CA SER A 64 -1.22 -8.49 -1.24
C SER A 64 -1.77 -9.88 -1.59
N ASP A 65 -1.29 -10.53 -2.63
CA ASP A 65 -1.77 -11.86 -3.05
C ASP A 65 -1.10 -13.00 -2.24
N LEU A 66 -1.76 -13.49 -1.20
CA LEU A 66 -1.28 -14.59 -0.35
C LEU A 66 -1.80 -15.95 -0.86
N THR A 67 -2.98 -15.97 -1.49
CA THR A 67 -3.63 -17.18 -2.01
C THR A 67 -3.10 -17.60 -3.39
N GLY A 68 -2.33 -16.74 -4.05
CA GLY A 68 -1.74 -16.95 -5.37
C GLY A 68 -2.78 -16.97 -6.49
N ASP A 69 -3.91 -16.30 -6.29
CA ASP A 69 -5.02 -16.24 -7.24
C ASP A 69 -5.01 -14.98 -8.12
N GLY A 70 -4.01 -14.11 -7.94
CA GLY A 70 -3.82 -12.87 -8.67
C GLY A 70 -4.57 -11.67 -8.08
N LEU A 71 -5.37 -11.85 -7.04
CA LEU A 71 -6.07 -10.78 -6.33
C LEU A 71 -5.44 -10.55 -4.96
N ALA A 72 -5.34 -9.28 -4.56
CA ALA A 72 -4.83 -8.94 -3.25
C ALA A 72 -5.81 -9.38 -2.15
N ASP A 73 -5.37 -10.27 -1.27
CA ASP A 73 -6.02 -10.67 -0.04
C ASP A 73 -5.89 -9.59 1.04
N ILE A 74 -6.76 -9.65 2.04
CA ILE A 74 -6.82 -8.67 3.13
C ILE A 74 -6.10 -9.22 4.35
N VAL A 75 -4.93 -8.67 4.68
CA VAL A 75 -4.20 -8.97 5.91
C VAL A 75 -4.59 -7.98 6.99
N THR A 76 -4.94 -8.48 8.17
CA THR A 76 -5.38 -7.66 9.30
C THR A 76 -4.59 -7.95 10.55
N GLY A 77 -4.20 -6.91 11.29
CA GLY A 77 -3.61 -7.01 12.62
C GLY A 77 -4.51 -6.37 13.67
N ALA A 78 -4.72 -7.07 14.78
CA ALA A 78 -5.46 -6.52 15.91
C ALA A 78 -4.71 -5.31 16.52
N GLY A 79 -5.46 -4.25 16.81
CA GLY A 79 -4.97 -3.11 17.57
C GLY A 79 -4.63 -3.42 19.04
N PRO A 80 -4.21 -2.42 19.83
CA PRO A 80 -3.84 -2.61 21.22
C PRO A 80 -5.02 -3.07 22.08
N GLY A 81 -4.73 -3.81 23.16
CA GLY A 81 -5.74 -4.26 24.13
C GLY A 81 -6.30 -5.67 23.90
N ALA A 82 -5.99 -6.30 22.77
CA ALA A 82 -6.17 -7.74 22.56
C ALA A 82 -4.81 -8.42 22.33
N GLY A 83 -4.79 -9.75 22.34
CA GLY A 83 -3.63 -10.52 21.92
C GLY A 83 -3.22 -10.18 20.47
N PRO A 84 -2.00 -10.52 20.05
CA PRO A 84 -1.41 -10.05 18.81
C PRO A 84 -1.89 -10.84 17.59
N HIS A 85 -3.20 -10.88 17.40
CA HIS A 85 -3.87 -11.69 16.41
C HIS A 85 -3.67 -11.05 15.03
N VAL A 86 -3.24 -11.88 14.09
CA VAL A 86 -3.22 -11.58 12.66
C VAL A 86 -4.18 -12.54 11.96
N LYS A 87 -5.00 -11.99 11.07
CA LYS A 87 -5.92 -12.75 10.22
C LYS A 87 -5.74 -12.36 8.76
N VAL A 88 -5.92 -13.32 7.86
CA VAL A 88 -5.92 -13.11 6.42
C VAL A 88 -7.27 -13.52 5.88
N PHE A 89 -7.88 -12.67 5.05
CA PHE A 89 -9.15 -12.93 4.40
C PHE A 89 -8.99 -12.93 2.88
N ASP A 90 -9.49 -13.98 2.25
CA ASP A 90 -9.57 -14.10 0.79
C ASP A 90 -10.49 -12.99 0.25
N ARG A 91 -10.02 -12.22 -0.72
CA ARG A 91 -10.80 -11.10 -1.26
C ARG A 91 -12.07 -11.52 -2.00
N THR A 92 -12.07 -12.69 -2.63
CA THR A 92 -13.18 -13.15 -3.48
C THR A 92 -14.41 -13.54 -2.68
N ASN A 93 -14.21 -14.10 -1.49
CA ASN A 93 -15.27 -14.74 -0.71
C ASN A 93 -15.25 -14.37 0.79
N LEU A 94 -14.26 -13.57 1.23
CA LEU A 94 -14.04 -13.15 2.62
C LEU A 94 -13.83 -14.30 3.61
N SER A 95 -13.47 -15.48 3.12
CA SER A 95 -13.11 -16.60 3.99
C SER A 95 -11.80 -16.31 4.72
N GLU A 96 -11.73 -16.72 5.98
CA GLU A 96 -10.50 -16.62 6.77
C GLU A 96 -9.51 -17.68 6.29
N VAL A 97 -8.46 -17.25 5.60
CA VAL A 97 -7.38 -18.10 5.08
C VAL A 97 -6.36 -18.41 6.17
N ARG A 98 -6.07 -17.43 7.05
CA ARG A 98 -5.10 -17.56 8.15
C ARG A 98 -5.57 -16.87 9.41
N SER A 99 -5.09 -17.38 10.55
CA SER A 99 -5.48 -16.93 11.89
C SER A 99 -4.44 -17.37 12.92
N PHE A 100 -3.62 -16.46 13.42
CA PHE A 100 -2.56 -16.81 14.36
C PHE A 100 -2.13 -15.62 15.23
N PHE A 101 -1.41 -15.90 16.33
CA PHE A 101 -0.77 -14.87 17.13
C PHE A 101 0.67 -14.66 16.66
N ALA A 102 1.00 -13.44 16.23
CA ALA A 102 2.33 -13.10 15.72
C ALA A 102 3.39 -12.98 16.83
N TYR A 103 2.96 -12.65 18.05
CA TYR A 103 3.82 -12.54 19.22
C TYR A 103 3.28 -13.40 20.36
N GLY A 104 3.99 -13.44 21.49
CA GLY A 104 3.52 -14.16 22.68
C GLY A 104 2.09 -13.76 23.05
N PRO A 105 1.20 -14.70 23.44
CA PRO A 105 -0.22 -14.40 23.68
C PRO A 105 -0.51 -13.33 24.73
N GLY A 106 0.43 -13.08 25.65
CA GLY A 106 0.34 -12.00 26.64
C GLY A 106 0.73 -10.61 26.13
N PHE A 107 1.21 -10.49 24.89
CA PHE A 107 1.55 -9.20 24.29
C PHE A 107 0.30 -8.51 23.75
N ASN A 108 -0.09 -7.40 24.38
CA ASN A 108 -1.30 -6.66 24.03
C ASN A 108 -1.02 -5.27 23.41
N GLY A 109 0.19 -5.07 22.86
CA GLY A 109 0.62 -3.80 22.26
C GLY A 109 0.02 -3.52 20.88
N GLY A 110 -0.75 -4.47 20.33
CA GLY A 110 -1.26 -4.43 18.97
C GLY A 110 -0.19 -4.80 17.95
N VAL A 111 -0.63 -5.09 16.73
CA VAL A 111 0.23 -5.54 15.63
C VAL A 111 0.05 -4.64 14.41
N TYR A 112 1.16 -4.17 13.86
CA TYR A 112 1.20 -3.56 12.53
C TYR A 112 1.50 -4.65 11.51
N VAL A 113 0.85 -4.59 10.35
CA VAL A 113 0.96 -5.61 9.29
C VAL A 113 1.35 -4.95 7.98
N ALA A 114 2.17 -5.66 7.20
CA ALA A 114 2.45 -5.42 5.80
C ALA A 114 2.55 -6.78 5.08
N ALA A 115 2.54 -6.78 3.75
CA ALA A 115 2.65 -8.02 2.98
C ALA A 115 3.46 -7.81 1.69
N GLY A 116 4.22 -8.84 1.28
CA GLY A 116 5.06 -8.85 0.08
C GLY A 116 5.84 -10.17 -0.03
N ASP A 117 6.29 -10.56 -1.22
CA ASP A 117 6.97 -11.86 -1.44
C ASP A 117 8.44 -11.82 -1.01
N LEU A 118 8.75 -12.26 0.22
CA LEU A 118 10.12 -12.37 0.74
C LEU A 118 10.75 -13.70 0.31
N THR A 119 9.97 -14.78 0.33
CA THR A 119 10.42 -16.16 0.08
C THR A 119 10.66 -16.47 -1.40
N GLY A 120 10.25 -15.59 -2.31
CA GLY A 120 10.44 -15.68 -3.76
C GLY A 120 9.60 -16.80 -4.39
N ASP A 121 8.51 -17.19 -3.73
CA ASP A 121 7.60 -18.25 -4.19
C ASP A 121 6.40 -17.69 -4.98
N ARG A 122 6.36 -16.36 -5.16
CA ARG A 122 5.30 -15.56 -5.80
C ARG A 122 3.99 -15.56 -5.01
N ARG A 123 4.04 -15.84 -3.71
CA ARG A 123 2.97 -15.57 -2.75
C ARG A 123 3.48 -14.55 -1.77
N ALA A 124 2.61 -13.62 -1.38
CA ALA A 124 3.00 -12.61 -0.41
C ALA A 124 3.18 -13.24 0.97
N ASP A 125 4.24 -12.85 1.67
CA ASP A 125 4.51 -13.17 3.06
C ASP A 125 3.96 -12.07 3.98
N ILE A 126 3.80 -12.38 5.27
CA ILE A 126 3.20 -11.49 6.26
C ILE A 126 4.27 -10.89 7.15
N PHE A 127 4.43 -9.58 7.08
CA PHE A 127 5.37 -8.80 7.88
C PHE A 127 4.62 -8.22 9.04
N THR A 128 5.15 -8.36 10.25
CA THR A 128 4.53 -7.85 11.47
C THR A 128 5.49 -7.02 12.28
N GLY A 129 4.97 -5.93 12.85
CA GLY A 129 5.67 -5.07 13.79
C GLY A 129 4.96 -5.00 15.14
N ALA A 130 5.71 -5.16 16.23
CA ALA A 130 5.18 -4.98 17.59
C ALA A 130 4.75 -3.52 17.80
N GLY A 131 3.48 -3.30 18.17
CA GLY A 131 2.92 -1.95 18.21
C GLY A 131 3.39 -1.06 19.36
N SER A 132 3.93 -1.65 20.43
CA SER A 132 4.49 -0.94 21.59
C SER A 132 5.51 -1.82 22.32
N THR A 133 6.24 -1.22 23.27
CA THR A 133 7.19 -1.87 24.21
C THR A 133 8.34 -2.68 23.59
N SER A 134 8.45 -2.69 22.26
CA SER A 134 9.42 -3.47 21.51
C SER A 134 9.53 -2.98 20.08
N SER A 135 10.72 -3.13 19.46
CA SER A 135 10.94 -2.93 18.03
C SER A 135 11.03 -4.27 17.27
N HIS A 136 10.38 -5.31 17.81
CA HIS A 136 10.40 -6.65 17.23
C HIS A 136 9.65 -6.66 15.90
N VAL A 137 10.35 -7.11 14.86
CA VAL A 137 9.78 -7.44 13.56
C VAL A 137 9.82 -8.96 13.38
N LYS A 138 8.72 -9.52 12.89
CA LYS A 138 8.63 -10.92 12.47
C LYS A 138 8.05 -11.01 11.06
N VAL A 139 8.55 -11.96 10.28
CA VAL A 139 7.97 -12.29 8.97
C VAL A 139 7.54 -13.74 8.96
N PHE A 140 6.34 -13.99 8.44
CA PHE A 140 5.73 -15.31 8.34
C PHE A 140 5.47 -15.64 6.88
N ASP A 141 5.86 -16.85 6.50
CA ASP A 141 5.65 -17.41 5.17
C ASP A 141 4.14 -17.42 4.83
N GLY A 142 3.79 -16.81 3.71
CA GLY A 142 2.44 -16.65 3.21
C GLY A 142 1.76 -17.93 2.75
N ALA A 143 2.52 -18.99 2.49
CA ALA A 143 2.06 -20.33 2.13
C ALA A 143 1.98 -21.26 3.36
N THR A 144 2.97 -21.22 4.26
CA THR A 144 3.11 -22.19 5.37
C THR A 144 2.79 -21.65 6.76
N ASN A 145 2.69 -20.32 6.92
CA ASN A 145 2.62 -19.64 8.23
C ASN A 145 3.87 -19.83 9.11
N SER A 146 4.96 -20.34 8.55
CA SER A 146 6.21 -20.54 9.29
C SER A 146 6.91 -19.20 9.52
N GLU A 147 7.48 -18.99 10.69
CA GLU A 147 8.32 -17.81 10.95
C GLU A 147 9.62 -17.90 10.13
N VAL A 148 9.82 -16.94 9.22
CA VAL A 148 11.01 -16.86 8.34
C VAL A 148 12.04 -15.89 8.89
N ARG A 149 11.59 -14.83 9.58
CA ARG A 149 12.45 -13.80 10.18
C ARG A 149 11.96 -13.40 11.56
N SER A 150 12.90 -13.10 12.45
CA SER A 150 12.60 -12.55 13.76
C SER A 150 13.79 -11.79 14.36
N PHE A 151 13.64 -10.48 14.54
CA PHE A 151 14.73 -9.62 15.04
C PHE A 151 14.20 -8.28 15.54
N PHE A 152 15.02 -7.55 16.30
CA PHE A 152 14.72 -6.19 16.72
C PHE A 152 15.30 -5.20 15.70
N ALA A 153 14.45 -4.46 14.98
CA ALA A 153 14.89 -3.49 13.97
C ALA A 153 15.63 -2.30 14.60
N PHE A 154 15.25 -1.96 15.83
CA PHE A 154 15.84 -0.86 16.61
C PHE A 154 16.13 -1.34 18.05
N PRO A 155 17.22 -2.07 18.29
CA PRO A 155 17.45 -2.76 19.58
C PRO A 155 17.47 -1.86 20.81
N ALA A 156 17.84 -0.58 20.65
CA ALA A 156 17.85 0.41 21.73
C ALA A 156 16.51 1.17 21.88
N PHE A 157 15.51 0.87 21.04
CA PHE A 157 14.23 1.55 21.01
C PHE A 157 13.08 0.63 21.41
N GLY A 158 12.38 0.98 22.49
CA GLY A 158 11.25 0.22 23.02
C GLY A 158 9.86 0.79 22.64
N GLY A 159 9.77 1.75 21.72
CA GLY A 159 8.51 2.47 21.47
C GLY A 159 7.48 1.76 20.58
N GLY A 160 7.85 0.67 19.90
CA GLY A 160 7.04 0.07 18.84
C GLY A 160 7.70 0.20 17.46
N VAL A 161 7.25 -0.57 16.49
CA VAL A 161 7.74 -0.51 15.11
C VAL A 161 6.59 -0.56 14.12
N ARG A 162 6.63 0.31 13.11
CA ARG A 162 5.77 0.27 11.92
C ARG A 162 6.53 -0.46 10.82
N VAL A 163 5.82 -1.26 10.02
CA VAL A 163 6.45 -2.10 8.98
C VAL A 163 5.80 -1.89 7.63
N ALA A 164 6.61 -1.97 6.58
CA ALA A 164 6.22 -2.07 5.18
C ALA A 164 7.11 -3.10 4.48
N ALA A 165 6.73 -3.50 3.27
CA ALA A 165 7.45 -4.47 2.46
C ALA A 165 7.52 -3.99 1.00
N GLY A 166 8.65 -4.20 0.34
CA GLY A 166 8.87 -3.81 -1.07
C GLY A 166 10.30 -4.15 -1.50
N ASP A 167 10.51 -4.48 -2.78
CA ASP A 167 11.84 -4.81 -3.32
C ASP A 167 12.66 -3.53 -3.56
N VAL A 168 13.51 -3.15 -2.61
CA VAL A 168 14.26 -1.88 -2.64
C VAL A 168 15.63 -2.07 -3.30
N ASN A 169 16.14 -3.30 -3.36
CA ASN A 169 17.48 -3.63 -3.86
C ASN A 169 17.48 -4.31 -5.25
N GLY A 170 16.33 -4.70 -5.79
CA GLY A 170 16.14 -5.28 -7.11
C GLY A 170 16.48 -6.76 -7.19
N ASP A 171 16.42 -7.49 -6.08
CA ASP A 171 16.70 -8.93 -6.05
C ASP A 171 15.46 -9.80 -6.36
N GLY A 172 14.30 -9.17 -6.57
CA GLY A 172 13.02 -9.80 -6.86
C GLY A 172 12.27 -10.26 -5.62
N ARG A 173 12.69 -9.86 -4.42
CA ARG A 173 12.06 -10.20 -3.14
C ARG A 173 11.76 -8.94 -2.35
N ALA A 174 10.70 -8.97 -1.57
CA ALA A 174 10.31 -7.87 -0.72
C ALA A 174 11.27 -7.71 0.47
N ASP A 175 11.89 -6.53 0.58
CA ASP A 175 12.69 -6.10 1.72
C ASP A 175 11.83 -5.68 2.91
N ILE A 176 12.43 -5.65 4.10
CA ILE A 176 11.76 -5.24 5.34
C ILE A 176 12.02 -3.76 5.57
N ILE A 177 10.97 -2.94 5.51
CA ILE A 177 11.04 -1.51 5.81
C ILE A 177 10.45 -1.28 7.19
N ALA A 178 11.23 -0.69 8.10
CA ALA A 178 10.86 -0.47 9.49
C ALA A 178 10.96 1.01 9.85
N GLY A 179 9.94 1.53 10.53
CA GLY A 179 9.90 2.89 11.06
C GLY A 179 9.64 2.90 12.57
N THR A 180 10.31 3.79 13.29
CA THR A 180 10.07 3.95 14.74
C THR A 180 8.71 4.60 15.01
N ALA A 181 7.99 4.08 16.00
CA ALA A 181 6.85 4.75 16.63
C ALA A 181 7.30 6.04 17.38
N PRO A 182 6.39 6.81 18.03
CA PRO A 182 6.77 8.02 18.77
C PRO A 182 7.90 7.78 19.79
N GLY A 183 8.84 8.72 19.84
CA GLY A 183 10.09 8.65 20.60
C GLY A 183 11.35 8.77 19.72
N ALA A 184 11.23 8.46 18.43
CA ALA A 184 12.23 8.69 17.38
C ALA A 184 11.51 8.87 16.02
N ALA A 185 12.22 9.21 14.94
CA ALA A 185 11.68 9.21 13.58
C ALA A 185 12.71 8.61 12.61
N GLU A 186 13.13 7.39 12.93
CA GLU A 186 14.16 6.64 12.20
C GLU A 186 13.52 5.61 11.27
N LEU A 187 14.04 5.54 10.05
CA LEU A 187 13.68 4.54 9.05
C LEU A 187 14.89 3.63 8.79
N ARG A 188 14.64 2.33 8.80
CA ARG A 188 15.60 1.31 8.38
C ARG A 188 15.00 0.39 7.35
N VAL A 189 15.82 0.02 6.37
CA VAL A 189 15.48 -1.00 5.37
C VAL A 189 16.46 -2.15 5.56
N PHE A 190 15.94 -3.38 5.64
CA PHE A 190 16.72 -4.59 5.76
C PHE A 190 16.46 -5.49 4.57
N ASP A 191 17.55 -5.96 3.99
CA ASP A 191 17.53 -6.99 2.98
C ASP A 191 16.93 -8.25 3.58
N ALA A 192 15.85 -8.72 2.99
CA ALA A 192 15.06 -9.77 3.60
C ALA A 192 15.70 -11.18 3.45
N VAL A 193 16.70 -11.34 2.57
CA VAL A 193 17.45 -12.58 2.32
C VAL A 193 18.71 -12.68 3.16
N THR A 194 19.42 -11.59 3.35
CA THR A 194 20.69 -11.53 4.09
C THR A 194 20.50 -11.03 5.53
N GLY A 195 19.44 -10.26 5.78
CA GLY A 195 19.22 -9.54 7.05
C GLY A 195 20.11 -8.31 7.22
N ALA A 196 20.88 -7.93 6.20
CA ALA A 196 21.74 -6.75 6.23
C ALA A 196 20.91 -5.48 6.13
N ALA A 197 21.33 -4.40 6.80
CA ALA A 197 20.72 -3.09 6.60
C ALA A 197 21.11 -2.54 5.22
N ILE A 198 20.10 -2.19 4.40
CA ILE A 198 20.23 -1.52 3.11
C ILE A 198 20.25 0.00 3.30
N ARG A 199 19.40 0.52 4.20
CA ARG A 199 19.27 1.95 4.52
C ARG A 199 19.06 2.16 6.02
N ASP A 200 19.53 3.29 6.52
CA ASP A 200 19.32 3.77 7.88
C ASP A 200 19.41 5.31 7.87
N PHE A 201 18.30 6.01 8.07
CA PHE A 201 18.28 7.48 8.09
C PHE A 201 17.08 8.07 8.84
N LEU A 202 17.10 9.40 9.02
CA LEU A 202 16.05 10.18 9.67
C LEU A 202 15.28 11.02 8.64
N PRO A 203 14.11 10.58 8.13
CA PRO A 203 13.39 11.28 7.06
C PRO A 203 12.96 12.71 7.42
N TYR A 204 12.81 12.98 8.72
CA TYR A 204 12.35 14.25 9.28
C TYR A 204 13.37 14.91 10.21
N GLY A 205 14.66 14.59 10.06
CA GLY A 205 15.74 15.18 10.85
C GLY A 205 15.57 14.92 12.35
N SER A 206 15.50 15.96 13.17
CA SER A 206 15.38 15.85 14.64
C SER A 206 13.96 15.65 15.14
N PHE A 207 12.97 15.44 14.26
CA PHE A 207 11.62 15.10 14.68
C PHE A 207 11.61 13.75 15.43
N THR A 208 10.85 13.65 16.51
CA THR A 208 10.79 12.44 17.35
C THR A 208 9.38 11.91 17.51
N GLY A 209 8.42 12.41 16.73
CA GLY A 209 7.02 12.03 16.83
C GLY A 209 6.67 10.68 16.21
N GLY A 210 7.65 9.90 15.74
CA GLY A 210 7.38 8.64 15.06
C GLY A 210 7.04 8.81 13.59
N ILE A 211 7.11 7.71 12.85
CA ILE A 211 6.72 7.67 11.44
C ILE A 211 5.85 6.46 11.15
N TYR A 212 4.92 6.62 10.19
CA TYR A 212 4.40 5.47 9.43
C TYR A 212 5.25 5.29 8.17
N VAL A 213 5.30 4.05 7.69
CA VAL A 213 6.05 3.65 6.51
C VAL A 213 5.14 2.88 5.56
N ALA A 214 5.37 3.07 4.27
CA ALA A 214 4.76 2.34 3.16
C ALA A 214 5.80 2.22 2.04
N SER A 215 5.48 1.41 1.02
CA SER A 215 6.36 1.23 -0.12
C SER A 215 5.57 0.89 -1.39
N GLY A 216 6.12 1.26 -2.54
CA GLY A 216 5.60 1.02 -3.87
C GLY A 216 6.48 1.71 -4.91
N ASP A 217 6.52 1.22 -6.14
CA ASP A 217 7.30 1.83 -7.22
C ASP A 217 6.59 3.13 -7.70
N VAL A 218 7.01 4.28 -7.18
CA VAL A 218 6.37 5.57 -7.45
C VAL A 218 6.94 6.20 -8.72
N ASN A 219 8.22 6.00 -9.02
CA ASN A 219 8.92 6.62 -10.15
C ASN A 219 8.98 5.73 -11.41
N ASN A 220 8.49 4.49 -11.36
CA ASN A 220 8.53 3.44 -12.40
C ASN A 220 9.95 3.02 -12.79
N ASP A 221 10.88 2.95 -11.83
CA ASP A 221 12.23 2.46 -12.06
C ASP A 221 12.37 0.94 -11.86
N GLY A 222 11.28 0.28 -11.43
CA GLY A 222 11.20 -1.15 -11.16
C GLY A 222 11.62 -1.54 -9.74
N LEU A 223 11.94 -0.57 -8.89
CA LEU A 223 12.27 -0.76 -7.48
C LEU A 223 11.21 -0.09 -6.61
N ALA A 224 11.03 -0.63 -5.41
CA ALA A 224 10.06 -0.08 -4.47
C ALA A 224 10.63 1.17 -3.78
N ASP A 225 9.89 2.26 -3.82
CA ASP A 225 10.23 3.50 -3.14
C ASP A 225 9.80 3.50 -1.67
N LEU A 226 10.40 4.39 -0.88
CA LEU A 226 10.15 4.52 0.56
C LEU A 226 9.21 5.70 0.81
N ILE A 227 8.03 5.41 1.35
CA ILE A 227 7.02 6.43 1.66
C ILE A 227 6.91 6.55 3.17
N THR A 228 7.06 7.77 3.70
CA THR A 228 6.95 8.04 5.13
C THR A 228 5.95 9.13 5.42
N SER A 229 5.29 9.04 6.57
CA SER A 229 4.51 10.15 7.14
C SER A 229 4.81 10.35 8.61
N THR A 230 4.61 11.56 9.11
CA THR A 230 4.70 11.86 10.55
C THR A 230 3.55 11.21 11.33
N ASP A 231 3.85 10.54 12.44
CA ASP A 231 2.86 9.93 13.35
C ASP A 231 2.31 11.00 14.33
N ASP A 232 2.96 11.27 15.45
CA ASP A 232 2.50 12.26 16.43
C ASP A 232 3.21 13.63 16.24
N THR A 233 2.52 14.61 15.65
CA THR A 233 3.05 15.98 15.53
C THR A 233 2.86 16.82 16.80
N GLY A 234 2.35 16.22 17.89
CA GLY A 234 2.02 16.89 19.14
C GLY A 234 0.94 17.97 18.99
N GLY A 235 0.19 17.95 17.88
CA GLY A 235 -0.76 19.00 17.53
C GLY A 235 -0.11 20.32 17.06
N THR A 236 1.21 20.36 16.90
CA THR A 236 1.98 21.61 16.68
C THR A 236 2.36 21.89 15.24
N ALA A 237 2.29 20.88 14.37
CA ALA A 237 2.62 20.98 12.96
C ALA A 237 1.66 20.17 12.09
N SER A 238 1.50 20.59 10.84
CA SER A 238 0.78 19.79 9.85
C SER A 238 1.55 18.52 9.54
N SER A 239 0.84 17.41 9.43
CA SER A 239 1.46 16.14 9.05
C SER A 239 2.00 16.19 7.63
N GLN A 240 3.21 15.66 7.46
CA GLN A 240 3.96 15.71 6.21
C GLN A 240 4.20 14.29 5.69
N VAL A 241 4.00 14.09 4.40
CA VAL A 241 4.39 12.87 3.67
C VAL A 241 5.66 13.17 2.88
N LYS A 242 6.61 12.25 2.91
CA LYS A 242 7.81 12.27 2.07
C LYS A 242 7.95 10.94 1.33
N VAL A 243 8.44 11.01 0.10
CA VAL A 243 8.76 9.86 -0.73
C VAL A 243 10.23 9.94 -1.09
N PHE A 244 10.94 8.85 -0.85
CA PHE A 244 12.34 8.69 -1.19
C PHE A 244 12.50 7.54 -2.17
N ASP A 245 13.33 7.76 -3.17
CA ASP A 245 13.74 6.76 -4.13
C ASP A 245 14.41 5.58 -3.41
N GLY A 246 13.94 4.36 -3.66
CA GLY A 246 14.46 3.16 -2.98
C GLY A 246 15.94 2.90 -3.27
N ALA A 247 16.34 3.12 -4.52
CA ALA A 247 17.68 2.83 -5.02
C ALA A 247 18.73 3.85 -4.55
N THR A 248 18.36 5.13 -4.51
CA THR A 248 19.29 6.25 -4.33
C THR A 248 19.08 7.01 -3.03
N ASN A 249 17.95 6.83 -2.36
CA ASN A 249 17.51 7.61 -1.20
C ASN A 249 17.29 9.11 -1.49
N GLU A 250 17.18 9.48 -2.77
CA GLU A 250 16.85 10.85 -3.16
C GLU A 250 15.39 11.17 -2.85
N LEU A 251 15.09 12.39 -2.43
CA LEU A 251 13.73 12.82 -2.16
C LEU A 251 12.99 13.04 -3.48
N ILE A 252 11.98 12.20 -3.76
CA ILE A 252 11.09 12.33 -4.92
C ILE A 252 10.03 13.40 -4.63
N GLN A 253 9.39 13.32 -3.46
CA GLN A 253 8.22 14.14 -3.15
C GLN A 253 8.14 14.49 -1.66
N SER A 254 7.59 15.66 -1.33
CA SER A 254 7.38 16.14 0.02
C SER A 254 6.20 17.10 0.09
N PHE A 255 5.11 16.71 0.76
CA PHE A 255 3.86 17.46 0.77
C PHE A 255 3.05 17.28 2.05
N MET A 256 2.02 18.12 2.22
CA MET A 256 1.07 18.05 3.34
C MET A 256 -0.30 17.60 2.82
N PRO A 257 -0.70 16.31 2.99
CA PRO A 257 -1.93 15.78 2.40
C PRO A 257 -3.20 16.41 2.97
N PHE A 258 -3.13 16.91 4.22
CA PHE A 258 -4.24 17.55 4.92
C PHE A 258 -3.77 18.90 5.49
N ALA A 259 -3.88 19.96 4.69
CA ALA A 259 -3.47 21.31 5.11
C ALA A 259 -4.20 21.74 6.40
N GLY A 260 -3.44 22.15 7.42
CA GLY A 260 -3.97 22.58 8.72
C GLY A 260 -4.39 21.43 9.66
N PHE A 261 -4.36 20.17 9.21
CA PHE A 261 -4.58 19.02 10.07
C PHE A 261 -3.30 18.70 10.84
N THR A 262 -3.41 18.70 12.17
CA THR A 262 -2.29 18.47 13.09
C THR A 262 -2.35 17.09 13.75
N GLY A 263 -3.22 16.20 13.27
CA GLY A 263 -3.24 14.79 13.68
C GLY A 263 -2.35 13.92 12.80
N SER A 264 -2.18 12.66 13.21
CA SER A 264 -1.36 11.68 12.50
C SER A 264 -1.94 11.33 11.14
N VAL A 265 -1.05 11.15 10.16
CA VAL A 265 -1.40 10.64 8.83
C VAL A 265 -0.78 9.27 8.66
N ARG A 266 -1.58 8.29 8.26
CA ARG A 266 -1.12 6.94 7.89
C ARG A 266 -0.99 6.86 6.38
N VAL A 267 0.04 6.17 5.92
CA VAL A 267 0.36 6.02 4.50
C VAL A 267 0.27 4.57 4.06
N ALA A 268 -0.10 4.39 2.80
CA ALA A 268 0.02 3.17 2.03
C ALA A 268 0.33 3.53 0.58
N ALA A 269 0.61 2.54 -0.25
CA ALA A 269 0.77 2.70 -1.68
C ALA A 269 0.10 1.55 -2.44
N GLY A 270 -0.22 1.81 -3.71
CA GLY A 270 -0.82 0.85 -4.63
C GLY A 270 -1.04 1.49 -6.00
N ASP A 271 -1.08 0.69 -7.05
CA ASP A 271 -1.38 1.16 -8.42
C ASP A 271 -2.90 1.24 -8.59
N LEU A 272 -3.45 2.44 -8.37
CA LEU A 272 -4.88 2.70 -8.32
C LEU A 272 -5.46 3.07 -9.67
N ASP A 273 -4.65 3.55 -10.62
CA ASP A 273 -5.12 3.89 -11.96
C ASP A 273 -4.67 2.91 -13.07
N GLY A 274 -3.84 1.93 -12.71
CA GLY A 274 -3.38 0.84 -13.57
C GLY A 274 -2.29 1.27 -14.54
N ASP A 275 -1.55 2.33 -14.24
CA ASP A 275 -0.48 2.85 -15.10
C ASP A 275 0.91 2.30 -14.79
N GLY A 276 1.01 1.45 -13.76
CA GLY A 276 2.23 0.80 -13.29
C GLY A 276 3.01 1.60 -12.26
N ARG A 277 2.62 2.84 -11.94
CA ARG A 277 3.16 3.59 -10.80
C ARG A 277 2.25 3.43 -9.59
N ALA A 278 2.85 3.48 -8.41
CA ALA A 278 2.11 3.48 -7.17
C ALA A 278 1.61 4.89 -6.83
N GLU A 279 0.32 5.01 -6.56
CA GLU A 279 -0.26 6.17 -5.89
C GLU A 279 0.00 6.11 -4.38
N ILE A 280 0.14 7.29 -3.77
CA ILE A 280 0.27 7.44 -2.33
C ILE A 280 -1.12 7.57 -1.72
N ILE A 281 -1.51 6.62 -0.88
CA ILE A 281 -2.77 6.62 -0.16
C ILE A 281 -2.52 7.13 1.26
N THR A 282 -3.35 8.06 1.71
CA THR A 282 -3.27 8.67 3.03
C THR A 282 -4.59 8.54 3.76
N GLY A 283 -4.53 8.20 5.05
CA GLY A 283 -5.68 8.14 5.96
C GLY A 283 -5.45 9.00 7.19
N THR A 284 -6.47 9.76 7.60
CA THR A 284 -6.41 10.50 8.87
C THR A 284 -6.56 9.54 10.05
N ALA A 285 -5.76 9.75 11.10
CA ALA A 285 -6.01 9.17 12.42
C ALA A 285 -7.15 9.96 13.12
N LEU A 286 -6.94 10.48 14.33
CA LEU A 286 -7.96 11.23 15.06
C LEU A 286 -8.46 12.46 14.29
N GLY A 287 -9.78 12.66 14.25
CA GLY A 287 -10.42 13.83 13.61
C GLY A 287 -11.22 13.50 12.35
N GLY A 288 -11.23 12.25 11.91
CA GLY A 288 -12.08 11.77 10.82
C GLY A 288 -11.58 10.48 10.19
N ALA A 289 -12.38 9.91 9.31
CA ALA A 289 -12.02 8.77 8.47
C ALA A 289 -11.75 9.22 7.01
N GLN A 290 -11.01 10.32 6.83
CA GLN A 290 -10.74 10.86 5.51
C GLN A 290 -9.60 10.10 4.85
N VAL A 291 -9.86 9.67 3.61
CA VAL A 291 -8.86 9.07 2.71
C VAL A 291 -8.57 10.06 1.60
N LYS A 292 -7.29 10.21 1.25
CA LYS A 292 -6.86 10.86 0.02
C LYS A 292 -5.79 10.02 -0.68
N ALA A 293 -5.90 9.90 -2.01
CA ALA A 293 -4.87 9.29 -2.85
C ALA A 293 -4.23 10.35 -3.74
N PHE A 294 -2.92 10.26 -3.96
CA PHE A 294 -2.13 11.21 -4.73
C PHE A 294 -1.26 10.47 -5.74
N ASP A 295 -1.11 11.00 -6.95
CA ASP A 295 -0.06 10.53 -7.88
C ASP A 295 1.29 10.78 -7.22
N GLY A 296 2.12 9.74 -7.13
CA GLY A 296 3.28 9.78 -6.24
C GLY A 296 4.43 10.66 -6.74
N VAL A 297 4.48 10.95 -8.05
CA VAL A 297 5.50 11.83 -8.65
C VAL A 297 5.04 13.28 -8.62
N SER A 298 3.90 13.58 -9.24
CA SER A 298 3.37 14.94 -9.38
C SER A 298 2.77 15.48 -8.09
N GLY A 299 2.37 14.61 -7.16
CA GLY A 299 1.68 14.99 -5.93
C GLY A 299 0.24 15.46 -6.15
N LEU A 300 -0.32 15.26 -7.35
CA LEU A 300 -1.69 15.65 -7.67
C LEU A 300 -2.69 14.73 -6.96
N LEU A 301 -3.77 15.31 -6.44
CA LEU A 301 -4.86 14.55 -5.80
C LEU A 301 -5.65 13.75 -6.84
N VAL A 302 -5.74 12.44 -6.63
CA VAL A 302 -6.47 11.48 -7.50
C VAL A 302 -7.83 11.15 -6.91
N ASN A 303 -7.91 10.84 -5.61
CA ASN A 303 -9.16 10.55 -4.91
C ASN A 303 -9.23 11.25 -3.54
N SER A 304 -10.44 11.58 -3.09
CA SER A 304 -10.69 12.08 -1.73
C SER A 304 -12.11 11.72 -1.28
N PHE A 305 -12.25 11.02 -0.16
CA PHE A 305 -13.54 10.59 0.37
C PHE A 305 -13.48 10.30 1.88
N ILE A 306 -14.64 10.01 2.48
CA ILE A 306 -14.77 9.58 3.88
C ILE A 306 -15.16 8.10 3.91
N ALA A 307 -14.25 7.23 4.38
CA ALA A 307 -14.46 5.77 4.37
C ALA A 307 -15.55 5.31 5.38
N TYR A 308 -15.64 6.01 6.51
CA TYR A 308 -16.60 5.74 7.59
C TYR A 308 -17.29 7.04 8.03
N PRO A 309 -18.39 7.44 7.37
CA PRO A 309 -19.11 8.67 7.73
C PRO A 309 -19.54 8.67 9.20
N GLY A 310 -19.23 9.76 9.91
CA GLY A 310 -19.53 9.93 11.33
C GLY A 310 -18.52 9.31 12.30
N PHE A 311 -17.55 8.53 11.82
CA PHE A 311 -16.48 7.98 12.65
C PHE A 311 -15.26 8.91 12.67
N THR A 312 -14.70 9.13 13.86
CA THR A 312 -13.63 10.11 14.11
C THR A 312 -12.39 9.51 14.77
N GLY A 313 -12.38 8.20 15.06
CA GLY A 313 -11.26 7.49 15.69
C GLY A 313 -10.06 7.30 14.76
N GLY A 314 -10.25 7.51 13.46
CA GLY A 314 -9.18 7.40 12.46
C GLY A 314 -9.11 6.05 11.78
N ILE A 315 -8.30 5.96 10.73
CA ILE A 315 -8.27 4.79 9.86
C ILE A 315 -6.85 4.37 9.50
N PHE A 316 -6.64 3.08 9.31
CA PHE A 316 -5.51 2.54 8.57
C PHE A 316 -5.89 2.36 7.11
N VAL A 317 -4.92 2.47 6.22
CA VAL A 317 -5.11 2.36 4.76
C VAL A 317 -4.15 1.31 4.20
N ALA A 318 -4.56 0.66 3.12
CA ALA A 318 -3.72 -0.18 2.28
C ALA A 318 -4.17 -0.05 0.82
N GLY A 319 -3.26 -0.23 -0.12
CA GLY A 319 -3.54 -0.32 -1.56
C GLY A 319 -3.14 -1.70 -2.07
N ASP A 320 -3.76 -2.14 -3.16
CA ASP A 320 -3.22 -3.23 -3.97
C ASP A 320 -2.42 -2.68 -5.16
N THR A 321 -1.52 -3.51 -5.67
CA THR A 321 -0.91 -3.33 -6.99
C THR A 321 -1.50 -4.43 -7.86
N PRO A 322 -2.50 -4.14 -8.71
CA PRO A 322 -3.10 -5.15 -9.58
C PRO A 322 -2.01 -5.84 -10.40
N VAL A 323 -1.84 -7.15 -10.23
CA VAL A 323 -0.92 -7.89 -11.08
C VAL A 323 -1.59 -8.01 -12.45
N PRO A 324 -1.01 -7.47 -13.53
CA PRO A 324 -1.63 -7.62 -14.84
C PRO A 324 -1.67 -9.11 -15.19
N GLU A 325 -2.88 -9.67 -15.31
CA GLU A 325 -3.12 -11.02 -15.80
C GLU A 325 -2.24 -11.29 -17.03
N PRO A 326 -1.50 -12.42 -17.10
CA PRO A 326 -0.60 -12.73 -18.21
C PRO A 326 -1.27 -12.69 -19.60
N GLY A 327 -2.60 -12.70 -19.68
CA GLY A 327 -3.38 -12.57 -20.92
C GLY A 327 -3.83 -11.14 -21.29
N ALA A 328 -3.85 -10.18 -20.37
CA ALA A 328 -4.38 -8.83 -20.62
C ALA A 328 -3.43 -8.00 -21.50
N ALA A 329 -2.12 -8.11 -21.28
CA ALA A 329 -1.10 -7.48 -22.11
C ALA A 329 -1.12 -8.02 -23.56
N LEU A 330 -1.40 -9.32 -23.74
CA LEU A 330 -1.50 -9.96 -25.06
C LEU A 330 -2.78 -9.53 -25.81
N ALA A 331 -3.89 -9.31 -25.11
CA ALA A 331 -5.15 -8.84 -25.71
C ALA A 331 -5.04 -7.39 -26.22
N LEU A 332 -4.37 -6.50 -25.49
CA LEU A 332 -4.10 -5.12 -25.95
C LEU A 332 -3.17 -5.10 -27.18
N ALA A 333 -2.13 -5.93 -27.19
CA ALA A 333 -1.22 -6.05 -28.34
C ALA A 333 -1.93 -6.60 -29.60
N LEU A 334 -2.79 -7.62 -29.46
CA LEU A 334 -3.55 -8.18 -30.60
C LEU A 334 -4.63 -7.23 -31.14
N SER A 335 -5.27 -6.43 -30.29
CA SER A 335 -6.29 -5.46 -30.74
C SER A 335 -5.68 -4.36 -31.62
N THR A 336 -4.48 -3.90 -31.27
CA THR A 336 -3.72 -2.88 -32.00
C THR A 336 -3.23 -3.41 -33.36
N VAL A 337 -2.77 -4.67 -33.41
CA VAL A 337 -2.34 -5.33 -34.65
C VAL A 337 -3.52 -5.64 -35.59
N CYS A 338 -4.68 -6.06 -35.06
CA CYS A 338 -5.88 -6.32 -35.86
C CYS A 338 -6.45 -5.06 -36.52
N LEU A 339 -6.36 -3.91 -35.86
CA LEU A 339 -6.83 -2.63 -36.42
C LEU A 339 -5.94 -2.14 -37.58
N VAL A 340 -4.62 -2.36 -37.48
CA VAL A 340 -3.66 -2.04 -38.56
C VAL A 340 -3.81 -3.00 -39.74
N ALA A 341 -4.07 -4.29 -39.50
CA ALA A 341 -4.26 -5.29 -40.55
C ALA A 341 -5.57 -5.09 -41.36
N ARG A 342 -6.67 -4.67 -40.73
CA ARG A 342 -7.92 -4.35 -41.43
C ARG A 342 -7.81 -3.11 -42.32
N ARG A 343 -6.99 -2.11 -41.97
CA ARG A 343 -6.76 -0.92 -42.81
C ARG A 343 -5.97 -1.22 -44.09
N ARG A 344 -5.02 -2.17 -44.06
CA ARG A 344 -4.27 -2.57 -45.27
C ARG A 344 -5.13 -3.33 -46.30
N ARG A 345 -6.15 -4.08 -45.87
CA ARG A 345 -7.05 -4.81 -46.79
C ARG A 345 -8.06 -3.93 -47.53
N PHE A 346 -8.45 -2.77 -46.99
CA PHE A 346 -9.33 -1.83 -47.69
C PHE A 346 -8.60 -0.99 -48.75
N SER A 347 -7.30 -0.70 -48.55
CA SER A 347 -6.49 0.03 -49.54
C SER A 347 -6.14 -0.80 -50.79
N ALA A 348 -6.22 -2.13 -50.72
CA ALA A 348 -5.82 -3.02 -51.82
C ALA A 348 -6.97 -3.37 -52.78
N ARG A 349 -8.24 -3.08 -52.42
CA ARG A 349 -9.43 -3.45 -53.22
C ARG A 349 -9.97 -2.33 -54.12
N SER A 350 -9.34 -1.16 -54.15
CA SER A 350 -9.74 -0.02 -55.00
C SER A 350 -8.91 0.15 -56.29
N SER A 351 -8.09 -0.83 -56.68
CA SER A 351 -7.19 -0.75 -57.84
C SER A 351 -7.37 -1.84 -58.90
N SER A 352 -8.60 -2.29 -59.16
CA SER A 352 -8.91 -3.09 -60.36
C SER A 352 -10.15 -2.54 -61.06
N ARG A 353 -9.92 -1.58 -61.97
CA ARG A 353 -10.71 -1.37 -63.19
C ARG A 353 -9.90 -1.89 -64.36
#